data_AF-A0A7S2HZ63-F1
#
_entry.id   AF-A0A7S2HZ63-F1
#
_cell.length_a   1.000
_cell.length_b   1.000
_cell.length_c   1.000
_cell.angle_alpha   90.00
_cell.angle_beta   90.00
_cell.angle_gamma   90.00
#
_symmetry.space_group_name_H-M   'P 1'
#
loop_
_entity.id
_entity.type
_entity.pdbx_description
1 polymer ?
#
loop_
_entity_poly.entity_id
_entity_poly.type
_entity_poly.pdbx_seq_one_letter_code
_entity_poly.pdbx_strand_id
1 'polypeptide(L)'
;VAGVGPLFRRGRRELERQSVVLDCVIRDFKADHPDFYDKGEVPRERMPLGHLLGGVQTQLGLDGKPVCGDGGVAVSDASFAQWFRDVPGVNKRVDFKMEFVESGDGTYVYDHPAFFPIDGQGWGDSWRNGRNYLFTLELHSTFVYYGGERFTFRSDDE
;
A
#
# COMPACT_ATOMS: atom_id res chain seq x y z
N VAL A 1 -31.35 3.54 60.70
CA VAL A 1 -30.12 4.24 60.28
C VAL A 1 -29.46 3.38 59.22
N ALA A 2 -29.56 3.76 57.96
CA ALA A 2 -29.16 2.95 56.81
C ALA A 2 -27.64 3.00 56.61
N GLY A 3 -27.02 1.84 56.42
CA GLY A 3 -25.60 1.69 56.14
C GLY A 3 -25.28 2.04 54.68
N VAL A 4 -24.27 2.88 54.49
CA VAL A 4 -23.74 3.25 53.17
C VAL A 4 -22.49 2.40 52.94
N GLY A 5 -22.59 1.40 52.07
CA GLY A 5 -21.44 0.66 51.55
C GLY A 5 -20.68 1.50 50.51
N PRO A 6 -19.37 1.26 50.33
CA PRO A 6 -18.58 2.02 49.36
C PRO A 6 -19.02 1.71 47.92
N LEU A 7 -19.31 2.79 47.18
CA LEU A 7 -19.55 2.75 45.73
C LEU A 7 -18.26 2.32 45.01
N PHE A 8 -18.23 1.11 44.48
CA PHE A 8 -17.29 0.74 43.43
C PHE A 8 -17.69 1.48 42.13
N ARG A 9 -17.04 2.60 41.85
CA ARG A 9 -17.04 3.18 40.51
C ARG A 9 -16.16 2.29 39.62
N ARG A 10 -16.79 1.36 38.89
CA ARG A 10 -16.17 0.70 37.73
C ARG A 10 -15.94 1.77 36.66
N GLY A 11 -14.75 2.38 36.67
CA GLY A 11 -14.26 3.10 35.51
C GLY A 11 -14.14 2.09 34.36
N ARG A 12 -14.91 2.28 33.29
CA ARG A 12 -14.59 1.65 32.00
C ARG A 12 -13.23 2.22 31.61
N ARG A 13 -12.17 1.43 31.77
CA ARG A 13 -10.95 1.63 30.97
C ARG A 13 -11.37 1.31 29.54
N GLU A 14 -11.45 2.35 28.73
CA GLU A 14 -11.37 2.19 27.29
C GLU A 14 -10.00 1.54 27.05
N LEU A 15 -10.00 0.28 26.62
CA LEU A 15 -8.77 -0.39 26.19
C LEU A 15 -8.34 0.38 24.94
N GLU A 16 -7.37 1.27 25.08
CA GLU A 16 -6.69 1.83 23.92
C GLU A 16 -6.17 0.64 23.11
N ARG A 17 -6.74 0.44 21.92
CA ARG A 17 -6.29 -0.60 21.01
C ARG A 17 -4.86 -0.28 20.63
N GLN A 18 -3.99 -1.27 20.71
CA GLN A 18 -2.61 -1.10 20.30
C GLN A 18 -2.58 -0.79 18.81
N SER A 19 -1.69 0.11 18.39
CA SER A 19 -1.43 0.37 16.99
C SER A 19 0.06 0.29 16.69
N VAL A 20 0.37 -0.07 15.44
CA VAL A 20 1.73 -0.07 14.90
C VAL A 20 1.71 0.82 13.66
N VAL A 21 2.62 1.79 13.62
CA VAL A 21 2.79 2.66 12.45
C VAL A 21 3.98 2.16 11.65
N LEU A 22 3.74 1.87 10.38
CA LEU A 22 4.78 1.51 9.42
C LEU A 22 5.01 2.67 8.46
N ASP A 23 6.28 3.01 8.26
CA ASP A 23 6.68 3.98 7.25
C ASP A 23 6.67 3.33 5.88
N CYS A 24 6.06 4.02 4.92
CA CYS A 24 5.93 3.63 3.53
C CYS A 24 6.47 4.73 2.63
N VAL A 25 6.87 4.33 1.44
CA VAL A 25 7.16 5.24 0.34
C VAL A 25 6.12 5.02 -0.74
N ILE A 26 5.41 6.08 -1.10
CA ILE A 26 4.56 6.10 -2.28
C ILE A 26 5.30 6.84 -3.39
N ARG A 27 5.27 6.31 -4.62
CA ARG A 27 5.81 6.99 -5.80
C ARG A 27 4.70 7.28 -6.77
N ASP A 28 4.50 8.56 -7.02
CA ASP A 28 3.48 9.10 -7.90
C ASP A 28 4.01 9.25 -9.34
N PHE A 29 3.27 8.73 -10.31
CA PHE A 29 3.61 8.70 -11.72
C PHE A 29 2.61 9.49 -12.54
N LYS A 30 3.12 10.13 -13.58
CA LYS A 30 2.26 10.77 -14.58
C LYS A 30 1.70 9.72 -15.54
N ALA A 31 0.63 10.10 -16.20
CA ALA A 31 -0.05 9.29 -17.22
C ALA A 31 0.78 8.94 -18.45
N ASP A 32 1.86 9.68 -18.72
CA ASP A 32 2.75 9.45 -19.86
C ASP A 32 3.81 8.37 -19.59
N HIS A 33 3.83 7.79 -18.39
CA HIS A 33 4.72 6.69 -18.06
C HIS A 33 4.33 5.42 -18.86
N PRO A 34 5.27 4.74 -19.52
CA PRO A 34 4.96 3.67 -20.48
C PRO A 34 4.24 2.45 -19.88
N ASP A 35 4.40 2.22 -18.58
CA ASP A 35 3.76 1.10 -17.88
C ASP A 35 2.37 1.44 -17.30
N PHE A 36 2.03 2.74 -17.19
CA PHE A 36 0.76 3.17 -16.64
C PHE A 36 -0.19 3.54 -17.77
N TYR A 37 -1.13 2.65 -18.04
CA TYR A 37 -2.00 2.77 -19.19
C TYR A 37 -3.09 3.84 -18.99
N ASP A 38 -3.10 4.86 -19.84
CA ASP A 38 -4.30 5.67 -20.07
C ASP A 38 -5.33 4.84 -20.86
N LYS A 39 -6.54 4.71 -20.30
CA LYS A 39 -7.72 4.09 -20.92
C LYS A 39 -8.19 4.79 -22.22
N GLY A 40 -7.61 5.93 -22.58
CA GLY A 40 -7.85 6.64 -23.85
C GLY A 40 -6.79 6.41 -24.95
N GLU A 41 -5.54 6.11 -24.59
CA GLU A 41 -4.43 6.06 -25.55
C GLU A 41 -3.96 4.64 -25.89
N VAL A 42 -4.26 3.67 -25.02
CA VAL A 42 -3.78 2.30 -25.21
C VAL A 42 -4.96 1.36 -25.56
N PRO A 43 -4.90 0.64 -26.70
CA PRO A 43 -5.93 -0.33 -27.07
C PRO A 43 -6.18 -1.33 -25.94
N ARG A 44 -7.45 -1.66 -25.70
CA ARG A 44 -7.87 -2.58 -24.63
C ARG A 44 -7.17 -3.95 -24.69
N GLU A 45 -6.72 -4.36 -25.88
CA GLU A 45 -5.95 -5.61 -26.09
C GLU A 45 -4.53 -5.57 -25.49
N ARG A 46 -4.00 -4.38 -25.22
CA ARG A 46 -2.71 -4.15 -24.55
C ARG A 46 -2.84 -3.82 -23.07
N MET A 47 -4.07 -3.79 -22.56
CA MET A 47 -4.33 -3.66 -21.13
C MET A 47 -4.46 -5.05 -20.54
N PRO A 48 -3.49 -5.54 -19.76
CA PRO A 48 -3.73 -6.72 -18.94
C PRO A 48 -4.86 -6.38 -17.95
N LEU A 49 -6.04 -6.92 -18.20
CA LEU A 49 -7.18 -6.78 -17.29
C LEU A 49 -7.06 -7.88 -16.23
N GLY A 50 -6.87 -7.48 -14.98
CA GLY A 50 -6.83 -8.37 -13.82
C GLY A 50 -5.42 -8.76 -13.35
N HIS A 51 -5.37 -9.71 -12.42
CA HIS A 51 -4.15 -10.15 -11.76
C HIS A 51 -3.18 -10.83 -12.76
N LEU A 52 -2.03 -10.19 -12.99
CA LEU A 52 -0.91 -10.79 -13.73
C LEU A 52 0.02 -11.58 -12.80
N LEU A 53 0.14 -12.87 -13.06
CA LEU A 53 1.06 -13.75 -12.32
C LEU A 53 2.49 -13.63 -12.86
N GLY A 54 3.47 -13.76 -11.98
CA GLY A 54 4.88 -13.77 -12.36
C GLY A 54 5.47 -12.41 -12.72
N GLY A 55 4.80 -11.30 -12.37
CA GLY A 55 5.30 -9.95 -12.59
C GLY A 55 6.56 -9.59 -11.79
N VAL A 56 6.85 -10.34 -10.73
CA VAL A 56 8.05 -10.19 -9.90
C VAL A 56 8.76 -11.51 -9.73
N GLN A 57 10.08 -11.46 -9.59
CA GLN A 57 10.88 -12.64 -9.26
C GLN A 57 10.65 -13.10 -7.82
N THR A 58 10.97 -14.37 -7.52
CA THR A 58 10.85 -14.94 -6.18
C THR A 58 11.89 -14.43 -5.20
N GLN A 59 12.93 -13.76 -5.69
CA GLN A 59 13.98 -13.14 -4.90
C GLN A 59 14.03 -11.64 -5.18
N LEU A 60 14.20 -10.86 -4.11
CA LEU A 60 14.47 -9.43 -4.21
C LEU A 60 15.90 -9.22 -4.73
N GLY A 61 16.13 -8.05 -5.31
CA GLY A 61 17.46 -7.59 -5.68
C GLY A 61 18.36 -7.41 -4.45
N LEU A 62 19.65 -7.24 -4.68
CA LEU A 62 20.63 -6.96 -3.62
C LEU A 62 20.33 -5.66 -2.84
N ASP A 63 19.55 -4.77 -3.44
CA ASP A 63 19.06 -3.53 -2.84
C ASP A 63 17.74 -3.71 -2.07
N GLY A 64 17.25 -4.96 -1.94
CA GLY A 64 16.00 -5.29 -1.28
C GLY A 64 14.76 -4.92 -2.10
N LYS A 65 14.90 -4.55 -3.38
CA LYS A 65 13.77 -4.12 -4.21
C LYS A 65 13.23 -5.25 -5.07
N PRO A 66 11.93 -5.20 -5.46
CA PRO A 66 11.38 -6.14 -6.43
C PRO A 66 12.17 -6.12 -7.74
N VAL A 67 12.35 -7.31 -8.32
CA VAL A 67 12.96 -7.49 -9.64
C VAL A 67 11.85 -7.91 -10.61
N CYS A 68 11.84 -7.29 -11.79
CA CYS A 68 10.87 -7.59 -12.85
C CYS A 68 10.93 -9.08 -13.20
N GLY A 69 9.77 -9.72 -13.27
CA GLY A 69 9.62 -11.09 -13.76
C GLY A 69 9.06 -11.13 -15.19
N ASP A 70 8.89 -12.33 -15.71
CA ASP A 70 8.44 -12.56 -17.09
C ASP A 70 6.90 -12.44 -17.26
N GLY A 71 6.18 -12.01 -16.22
CA GLY A 71 4.71 -11.88 -16.20
C GLY A 71 4.15 -10.73 -17.03
N GLY A 72 5.00 -9.95 -17.69
CA GLY A 72 4.57 -8.88 -18.61
C GLY A 72 3.84 -7.72 -17.93
N VAL A 73 4.19 -7.40 -16.68
CA VAL A 73 3.59 -6.31 -15.89
C VAL A 73 4.10 -4.92 -16.25
N ALA A 74 5.21 -4.86 -16.97
CA ALA A 74 5.85 -3.63 -17.41
C ALA A 74 6.34 -3.80 -18.86
N VAL A 75 6.53 -2.68 -19.56
CA VAL A 75 7.06 -2.63 -20.92
C VAL A 75 8.52 -3.10 -20.97
N SER A 76 9.27 -2.91 -19.88
CA SER A 76 10.65 -3.36 -19.76
C SER A 76 11.09 -3.48 -18.30
N ASP A 77 12.16 -4.23 -18.04
CA ASP A 77 12.81 -4.25 -16.72
C ASP A 77 13.26 -2.85 -16.27
N ALA A 78 13.66 -1.99 -17.22
CA ALA A 78 14.09 -0.63 -16.95
C ALA A 78 12.95 0.28 -16.49
N SER A 79 11.76 0.14 -17.09
CA SER A 79 10.57 0.90 -16.66
C SER A 79 10.01 0.35 -15.36
N PHE A 80 9.98 -0.99 -15.18
CA PHE A 80 9.65 -1.61 -13.90
C PHE A 80 10.57 -1.14 -12.76
N ALA A 81 11.87 -1.02 -13.01
CA ALA A 81 12.82 -0.56 -12.00
C ALA A 81 12.49 0.85 -11.45
N GLN A 82 11.75 1.67 -12.21
CA GLN A 82 11.30 3.01 -11.80
C GLN A 82 10.16 2.95 -10.79
N TRP A 83 9.39 1.85 -10.75
CA TRP A 83 8.28 1.64 -9.81
C TRP A 83 8.75 1.71 -8.35
N PHE A 84 9.97 1.26 -8.07
CA PHE A 84 10.50 1.15 -6.71
C PHE A 84 11.74 2.04 -6.47
N ARG A 85 11.99 3.02 -7.34
CA ARG A 85 13.15 3.94 -7.22
C ARG A 85 12.76 5.37 -7.46
N ASP A 86 13.37 6.29 -6.71
CA ASP A 86 13.16 7.72 -6.89
C ASP A 86 13.91 8.17 -8.15
N VAL A 87 13.18 8.52 -9.21
CA VAL A 87 13.77 8.89 -10.51
C VAL A 87 13.31 10.30 -10.89
N PRO A 88 14.23 11.30 -10.87
CA PRO A 88 13.89 12.68 -11.18
C PRO A 88 13.18 12.83 -12.52
N GLY A 89 12.01 13.50 -12.50
CA GLY A 89 11.20 13.74 -13.70
C GLY A 89 10.27 12.59 -14.10
N VAL A 90 10.48 11.38 -13.56
CA VAL A 90 9.65 10.19 -13.82
C VAL A 90 8.62 10.00 -12.72
N ASN A 91 9.04 10.04 -11.45
CA ASN A 91 8.13 9.93 -10.32
C ASN A 91 8.40 10.97 -9.23
N LYS A 92 7.42 11.12 -8.34
CA LYS A 92 7.54 11.91 -7.10
C LYS A 92 7.32 11.03 -5.90
N ARG A 93 8.32 10.98 -5.04
CA ARG A 93 8.23 10.35 -3.73
C ARG A 93 7.31 11.15 -2.82
N VAL A 94 6.42 10.43 -2.13
CA VAL A 94 5.59 10.90 -1.02
C VAL A 94 5.84 9.94 0.16
N ASP A 95 6.32 10.48 1.27
CA ASP A 95 6.46 9.70 2.51
C ASP A 95 5.06 9.51 3.13
N PHE A 96 4.72 8.27 3.43
CA PHE A 96 3.40 7.90 3.92
C PHE A 96 3.52 7.02 5.17
N LYS A 97 2.52 7.09 6.06
CA LYS A 97 2.47 6.30 7.28
C LYS A 97 1.20 5.47 7.29
N MET A 98 1.35 4.15 7.42
CA MET A 98 0.23 3.24 7.59
C MET A 98 0.10 2.87 9.06
N GLU A 99 -1.01 3.28 9.68
CA GLU A 99 -1.33 2.91 11.07
C GLU A 99 -2.21 1.65 11.07
N PHE A 100 -1.65 0.54 11.53
CA PHE A 100 -2.35 -0.70 11.71
C PHE A 100 -2.88 -0.78 13.14
N VAL A 101 -4.17 -1.08 13.30
CA VAL A 101 -4.85 -1.13 14.60
C VAL A 101 -5.16 -2.57 14.97
N GLU A 102 -4.95 -2.94 16.22
CA GLU A 102 -5.26 -4.26 16.76
C GLU A 102 -6.79 -4.53 16.75
N SER A 103 -7.18 -5.71 16.26
CA SER A 103 -8.58 -6.08 16.01
C SER A 103 -9.24 -6.86 17.16
N GLY A 104 -8.53 -7.11 18.27
CA GLY A 104 -8.99 -7.85 19.46
C GLY A 104 -8.67 -9.35 19.45
N ASP A 105 -8.17 -9.88 18.33
CA ASP A 105 -7.75 -11.28 18.15
C ASP A 105 -6.22 -11.41 17.95
N GLY A 106 -5.47 -10.33 18.18
CA GLY A 106 -4.04 -10.26 17.91
C GLY A 106 -3.68 -9.94 16.46
N THR A 107 -4.66 -9.75 15.57
CA THR A 107 -4.44 -9.27 14.20
C THR A 107 -4.35 -7.75 14.18
N TYR A 108 -3.40 -7.22 13.40
CA TYR A 108 -3.25 -5.80 13.14
C TYR A 108 -3.79 -5.49 11.75
N VAL A 109 -4.73 -4.55 11.66
CA VAL A 109 -5.48 -4.27 10.42
C VAL A 109 -5.31 -2.82 10.01
N TYR A 110 -4.97 -2.63 8.74
CA TYR A 110 -5.15 -1.38 8.02
C TYR A 110 -6.29 -1.59 7.03
N ASP A 111 -7.43 -0.93 7.25
CA ASP A 111 -8.62 -1.07 6.39
C ASP A 111 -9.04 0.31 5.88
N HIS A 112 -8.90 0.52 4.57
CA HIS A 112 -9.20 1.79 3.94
C HIS A 112 -9.94 1.54 2.60
N PRO A 113 -11.28 1.50 2.59
CA PRO A 113 -12.05 1.03 1.44
C PRO A 113 -11.98 1.93 0.18
N ALA A 114 -11.43 3.14 0.31
CA ALA A 114 -11.16 4.03 -0.81
C ALA A 114 -9.70 4.52 -0.73
N PHE A 115 -8.75 3.65 -1.03
CA PHE A 115 -7.32 3.90 -0.83
C PHE A 115 -6.74 4.79 -1.93
N PHE A 116 -6.86 6.11 -1.76
CA PHE A 116 -6.27 7.14 -2.60
C PHE A 116 -5.37 8.06 -1.75
N PRO A 117 -4.27 7.51 -1.18
CA PRO A 117 -3.49 8.16 -0.12
C PRO A 117 -2.79 9.46 -0.54
N ILE A 118 -2.65 9.69 -1.84
CA ILE A 118 -1.93 10.82 -2.42
C ILE A 118 -2.80 11.73 -3.30
N ASP A 119 -4.12 11.71 -3.11
CA ASP A 119 -5.00 12.69 -3.76
C ASP A 119 -4.53 14.13 -3.46
N GLY A 120 -4.31 14.91 -4.53
CA GLY A 120 -3.81 16.28 -4.44
C GLY A 120 -2.35 16.43 -3.98
N GLN A 121 -1.61 15.34 -3.81
CA GLN A 121 -0.19 15.32 -3.45
C GLN A 121 0.68 14.92 -4.65
N GLY A 122 2.01 14.83 -4.46
CA GLY A 122 2.94 14.42 -5.51
C GLY A 122 3.02 15.42 -6.66
N TRP A 123 2.63 15.01 -7.86
CA TRP A 123 2.48 15.88 -9.03
C TRP A 123 1.21 16.71 -8.97
N GLY A 124 0.26 16.35 -8.09
CA GLY A 124 -1.04 17.01 -7.96
C GLY A 124 -1.99 16.70 -9.12
N ASP A 125 -1.64 15.73 -9.97
CA ASP A 125 -2.40 15.26 -11.12
C ASP A 125 -3.33 14.12 -10.71
N SER A 126 -4.43 14.47 -10.06
CA SER A 126 -5.54 13.54 -9.95
C SER A 126 -6.04 13.16 -11.33
N TRP A 127 -6.17 11.85 -11.58
CA TRP A 127 -6.52 11.28 -12.87
C TRP A 127 -8.05 11.30 -13.11
N ARG A 128 -8.76 10.27 -12.65
CA ARG A 128 -10.20 10.10 -12.88
C ARG A 128 -10.98 10.44 -11.63
N ASN A 129 -12.05 11.24 -11.77
CA ASN A 129 -12.91 11.65 -10.65
C ASN A 129 -12.15 12.32 -9.49
N GLY A 130 -11.03 12.98 -9.78
CA GLY A 130 -10.20 13.60 -8.75
C GLY A 130 -9.35 12.63 -7.93
N ARG A 131 -9.23 11.36 -8.35
CA ARG A 131 -8.43 10.34 -7.67
C ARG A 131 -7.11 10.08 -8.36
N ASN A 132 -6.05 9.89 -7.56
CA ASN A 132 -4.75 9.45 -8.06
C ASN A 132 -4.67 7.90 -8.05
N TYR A 133 -4.53 7.30 -9.23
CA TYR A 133 -4.42 5.85 -9.43
C TYR A 133 -3.01 5.41 -9.85
N LEU A 134 -2.14 6.35 -10.20
CA LEU A 134 -0.89 6.07 -10.89
C LEU A 134 0.25 6.12 -9.89
N PHE A 135 0.25 5.16 -8.96
CA PHE A 135 1.29 5.10 -7.95
C PHE A 135 1.70 3.68 -7.61
N THR A 136 2.87 3.58 -7.00
CA THR A 136 3.34 2.37 -6.33
C THR A 136 3.50 2.64 -4.84
N LEU A 137 3.31 1.62 -4.01
CA LEU A 137 3.57 1.67 -2.58
C LEU A 137 4.67 0.65 -2.22
N GLU A 138 5.69 1.12 -1.53
CA GLU A 138 6.81 0.34 -1.00
C GLU A 138 6.78 0.40 0.53
N LEU A 139 6.71 -0.76 1.18
CA LEU A 139 6.79 -0.91 2.63
C LEU A 139 7.81 -2.00 2.96
N HIS A 140 8.74 -1.68 3.85
CA HIS A 140 9.72 -2.63 4.38
C HIS A 140 9.53 -2.72 5.89
N SER A 141 9.38 -3.93 6.41
CA SER A 141 9.28 -4.18 7.84
C SER A 141 9.93 -5.50 8.21
N THR A 142 10.33 -5.63 9.47
CA THR A 142 10.89 -6.86 10.02
C THR A 142 10.03 -7.32 11.18
N PHE A 143 9.72 -8.60 11.21
CA PHE A 143 8.97 -9.23 12.29
C PHE A 143 9.69 -10.48 12.77
N VAL A 144 9.46 -10.86 14.02
CA VAL A 144 9.89 -12.18 14.51
C VAL A 144 8.81 -13.17 14.15
N TYR A 145 9.17 -14.20 13.39
CA TYR A 145 8.29 -15.30 13.03
C TYR A 145 8.43 -16.43 14.05
N TYR A 146 7.39 -16.67 14.85
CA TYR A 146 7.33 -17.77 15.81
C TYR A 146 6.59 -18.99 15.26
N GLY A 147 5.92 -18.87 14.12
CA GLY A 147 5.20 -19.93 13.43
C GLY A 147 3.69 -19.69 13.43
N GLY A 148 3.09 -19.66 12.23
CA GLY A 148 1.64 -19.52 12.06
C GLY A 148 1.15 -18.09 11.80
N GLU A 149 2.03 -17.08 11.89
CA GLU A 149 1.72 -15.72 11.45
C GLU A 149 1.33 -15.70 9.97
N ARG A 150 0.29 -14.91 9.64
CA ARG A 150 -0.24 -14.78 8.29
C ARG A 150 -0.31 -13.31 7.91
N PHE A 151 0.01 -13.04 6.65
CA PHE A 151 -0.19 -11.73 6.04
C PHE A 151 -1.29 -11.88 4.99
N THR A 152 -2.29 -11.02 5.07
CA THR A 152 -3.39 -10.97 4.11
C THR A 152 -3.42 -9.56 3.54
N PHE A 153 -3.38 -9.48 2.22
CA PHE A 153 -3.51 -8.24 1.48
C PHE A 153 -4.82 -8.31 0.69
N ARG A 154 -5.52 -7.18 0.60
CA ARG A 154 -6.71 -7.01 -0.25
C ARG A 154 -6.62 -5.63 -0.87
N SER A 155 -6.76 -5.56 -2.19
CA SER A 155 -6.89 -4.32 -2.94
C SER A 155 -8.16 -4.38 -3.80
N ASP A 156 -8.71 -3.24 -4.21
CA ASP A 156 -9.81 -3.19 -5.19
C ASP A 156 -9.35 -3.50 -6.63
N ASP A 157 -8.03 -3.44 -6.86
CA ASP A 157 -7.35 -3.91 -8.06
C ASP A 157 -7.06 -5.43 -8.06
N GLU A 158 -7.62 -6.19 -7.11
CA GLU A 158 -7.60 -7.67 -7.05
C GLU A 158 -8.97 -8.33 -7.21
#